data_AF-A0A1D6E6B4-F1
#
_entry.id   AF-A0A1D6E6B4-F1
#
_cell.length_a   1.000
_cell.length_b   1.000
_cell.length_c   1.000
_cell.angle_alpha   90.00
_cell.angle_beta   90.00
_cell.angle_gamma   90.00
#
_symmetry.space_group_name_H-M   'P 1'
#
loop_
_entity.id
_entity.type
_entity.pdbx_description
1 polymer ?
#
loop_
_entity_poly.entity_id
_entity_poly.type
_entity_poly.pdbx_seq_one_letter_code
_entity_poly.pdbx_strand_id
1 'polypeptide(L)'
;MRNLLLPRCLLSAPTTMARASVSGSAAVAKALIPLNPASGGRLPSLLPARLHVPGSSRVLRGASLRCYAAAAAAVAEQSRIKVQNPIVEMDGDEMTRVIWKMIKDKLIFPYLELDVKYYDLGILNRDATNDEVTVESAEATLKYNVAVKCATITPDETRVKEFKLKSMWRSPNGTIRNILNASIPWQGLFFVSPSCVKTSQESFLVSWKKPICIGRHAFGDQYRATDMIINGPGKLKMVFVPDGADPMELDVYDFKGPGVALSMYNVDESIRAFAESSMAMALSKKWPLYLSTKNTILKKYDGRFKDIFQEVYEEQWKEKFEENSIWYEHRLIDDMVAYAVKSDGGYVWACKNYDGDVQSDFLAQGLLKFPSCFGSLGLMTSVLLSSDGKTLEAEAAHGTVTRHFRLHQKGQETSTNSIASIFAWTRGLEHRAKLDKNDSLLDFTHKLESACVETVESGKMTKDLALLIHGPKVTREFYLSTEEFIDAVAQQLRGKIQLPTTV
;
A
#
# COMPACT_ATOMS: atom_id res chain seq x y z
N MET A 1 45.77 1.98 58.45
CA MET A 1 45.00 3.23 58.23
C MET A 1 44.19 3.09 56.94
N ARG A 2 42.86 3.23 57.05
CA ARG A 2 41.79 3.52 56.04
C ARG A 2 41.90 2.82 54.67
N ASN A 3 41.21 1.70 54.43
CA ASN A 3 39.76 1.40 54.27
C ASN A 3 39.24 1.55 52.83
N LEU A 4 39.07 0.39 52.18
CA LEU A 4 38.15 0.11 51.09
C LEU A 4 36.70 0.05 51.60
N LEU A 5 35.73 0.42 50.77
CA LEU A 5 34.31 0.16 50.97
C LEU A 5 33.67 -0.46 49.72
N LEU A 6 33.25 -1.71 49.86
CA LEU A 6 32.15 -2.36 49.13
C LEU A 6 30.81 -1.95 49.78
N PRO A 7 29.67 -2.18 49.09
CA PRO A 7 28.52 -2.69 49.83
C PRO A 7 27.82 -3.89 49.16
N ARG A 8 27.42 -4.82 50.04
CA ARG A 8 26.49 -5.93 49.81
C ARG A 8 25.04 -5.50 50.12
N CYS A 9 24.10 -6.19 49.47
CA CYS A 9 22.65 -6.18 49.66
C CYS A 9 22.18 -6.45 51.10
N LEU A 10 20.96 -5.98 51.44
CA LEU A 10 19.93 -6.74 52.16
C LEU A 10 18.53 -6.10 51.98
N LEU A 11 17.52 -6.98 51.86
CA LEU A 11 16.10 -6.72 51.56
C LEU A 11 15.30 -6.19 52.76
N SER A 12 14.21 -5.45 52.48
CA SER A 12 12.97 -5.50 53.27
C SER A 12 11.74 -5.10 52.42
N ALA A 13 10.56 -5.54 52.85
CA ALA A 13 9.37 -5.96 52.08
C ALA A 13 8.39 -4.81 51.67
N PRO A 14 7.27 -5.11 50.96
CA PRO A 14 6.58 -4.19 50.06
C PRO A 14 5.43 -3.41 50.71
N THR A 15 5.17 -2.21 50.18
CA THR A 15 4.03 -1.36 50.57
C THR A 15 2.79 -1.71 49.73
N THR A 16 1.79 -2.24 50.42
CA THR A 16 0.39 -2.37 50.00
C THR A 16 -0.22 -1.01 49.65
N MET A 17 -0.79 -0.86 48.45
CA MET A 17 -1.77 0.21 48.17
C MET A 17 -3.19 -0.35 48.26
N ALA A 18 -3.97 0.34 49.09
CA ALA A 18 -5.31 -0.01 49.51
C ALA A 18 -6.36 0.25 48.43
N ARG A 19 -7.33 -0.67 48.36
CA ARG A 19 -8.67 -0.47 47.81
C ARG A 19 -9.37 0.65 48.57
N ALA A 20 -10.00 1.57 47.84
CA ALA A 20 -11.10 2.38 48.35
C ALA A 20 -12.35 2.10 47.51
N SER A 21 -13.26 1.33 48.10
CA SER A 21 -14.65 1.19 47.71
C SER A 21 -15.48 2.25 48.44
N VAL A 22 -16.27 3.04 47.73
CA VAL A 22 -17.44 3.72 48.31
C VAL A 22 -18.63 3.51 47.39
N SER A 23 -19.62 2.84 47.96
CA SER A 23 -20.98 2.60 47.52
C SER A 23 -21.84 3.88 47.56
N GLY A 24 -22.81 4.00 46.64
CA GLY A 24 -23.89 4.97 46.75
C GLY A 24 -24.86 4.90 45.56
N SER A 25 -26.04 4.32 45.79
CA SER A 25 -27.07 3.96 44.81
C SER A 25 -27.90 5.12 44.25
N ALA A 26 -28.40 4.87 43.02
CA ALA A 26 -29.74 5.17 42.48
C ALA A 26 -30.22 6.63 42.30
N ALA A 27 -30.48 7.02 41.04
CA ALA A 27 -31.78 7.52 40.60
C ALA A 27 -31.89 7.54 39.07
N VAL A 28 -32.97 6.94 38.57
CA VAL A 28 -33.44 6.94 37.18
C VAL A 28 -34.23 8.23 36.92
N ALA A 29 -33.97 8.93 35.82
CA ALA A 29 -34.93 9.88 35.26
C ALA A 29 -34.78 10.02 33.74
N LYS A 30 -35.77 9.48 33.02
CA LYS A 30 -36.11 9.83 31.63
C LYS A 30 -36.52 11.30 31.58
N ALA A 31 -36.08 12.04 30.56
CA ALA A 31 -36.72 13.29 30.17
C ALA A 31 -37.07 13.24 28.67
N LEU A 32 -38.37 13.28 28.44
CA LEU A 32 -39.06 13.34 27.15
C LEU A 32 -39.03 14.75 26.56
N ILE A 33 -39.19 14.77 25.24
CA ILE A 33 -39.62 15.85 24.36
C ILE A 33 -40.81 16.63 24.95
N PRO A 34 -40.95 17.93 24.62
CA PRO A 34 -42.27 18.37 24.17
C PRO A 34 -42.25 19.20 22.88
N LEU A 35 -43.09 18.77 21.95
CA LEU A 35 -43.75 19.60 20.93
C LEU A 35 -44.89 20.37 21.61
N ASN A 36 -45.11 21.64 21.25
CA ASN A 36 -46.46 22.12 20.95
C ASN A 36 -46.48 23.48 20.20
N PRO A 37 -47.60 23.83 19.53
CA PRO A 37 -47.64 24.75 18.39
C PRO A 37 -48.42 26.07 18.65
N ALA A 38 -48.29 26.96 17.65
CA ALA A 38 -49.29 27.87 17.09
C ALA A 38 -50.21 28.76 17.97
N SER A 39 -50.06 30.08 17.78
CA SER A 39 -51.13 31.10 17.69
C SER A 39 -50.45 32.41 17.24
N GLY A 40 -50.80 33.16 16.19
CA GLY A 40 -52.11 33.55 15.70
C GLY A 40 -52.33 35.04 16.05
N GLY A 41 -52.12 35.97 15.11
CA GLY A 41 -52.23 37.41 15.37
C GLY A 41 -52.22 38.32 14.13
N ARG A 42 -53.43 38.59 13.64
CA ARG A 42 -53.93 39.56 12.63
C ARG A 42 -53.16 40.89 12.39
N LEU A 43 -53.01 41.20 11.09
CA LEU A 43 -53.24 42.46 10.31
C LEU A 43 -53.76 43.72 11.06
N PRO A 44 -53.39 44.94 10.58
CA PRO A 44 -54.26 45.60 9.59
C PRO A 44 -53.56 46.33 8.43
N SER A 45 -54.38 46.48 7.39
CA SER A 45 -54.22 47.13 6.09
C SER A 45 -54.07 48.66 6.11
N LEU A 46 -53.24 49.22 5.22
CA LEU A 46 -53.46 50.53 4.58
C LEU A 46 -52.85 50.53 3.16
N LEU A 47 -53.70 50.82 2.17
CA LEU A 47 -53.43 51.28 0.80
C LEU A 47 -54.10 52.68 0.67
N PRO A 48 -53.90 53.49 -0.39
CA PRO A 48 -53.12 53.28 -1.62
C PRO A 48 -52.26 54.50 -2.05
N ALA A 49 -51.33 54.29 -2.99
CA ALA A 49 -51.01 55.32 -4.00
C ALA A 49 -50.54 54.65 -5.29
N ARG A 50 -51.30 54.86 -6.37
CA ARG A 50 -51.01 54.46 -7.74
C ARG A 50 -49.93 55.38 -8.33
N LEU A 51 -48.98 54.80 -9.06
CA LEU A 51 -48.37 55.44 -10.23
C LEU A 51 -48.11 54.36 -11.29
N HIS A 52 -48.42 54.73 -12.52
CA HIS A 52 -48.62 53.89 -13.69
C HIS A 52 -47.43 54.09 -14.65
N VAL A 53 -46.75 53.02 -15.08
CA VAL A 53 -45.79 53.05 -16.20
C VAL A 53 -45.91 51.71 -16.97
N PRO A 54 -45.94 51.72 -18.31
CA PRO A 54 -46.47 50.62 -19.12
C PRO A 54 -45.44 49.51 -19.40
N GLY A 55 -45.98 48.33 -19.72
CA GLY A 55 -45.24 47.09 -19.84
C GLY A 55 -44.52 46.84 -21.16
N SER A 56 -43.64 45.84 -21.09
CA SER A 56 -43.32 44.92 -22.18
C SER A 56 -42.71 43.66 -21.57
N SER A 57 -43.53 42.63 -21.38
CA SER A 57 -43.10 41.29 -20.96
C SER A 57 -42.98 40.39 -22.19
N ARG A 58 -41.76 40.19 -22.68
CA ARG A 58 -41.43 39.02 -23.52
C ARG A 58 -40.97 37.89 -22.61
N VAL A 59 -41.89 36.96 -22.38
CA VAL A 59 -41.61 35.63 -21.82
C VAL A 59 -40.90 34.80 -22.90
N LEU A 60 -39.63 34.48 -22.71
CA LEU A 60 -38.95 33.41 -23.45
C LEU A 60 -38.94 32.16 -22.57
N ARG A 61 -39.85 31.24 -22.88
CA ARG A 61 -39.84 29.85 -22.43
C ARG A 61 -38.82 29.05 -23.24
N GLY A 62 -38.05 28.20 -22.55
CA GLY A 62 -37.62 26.90 -23.08
C GLY A 62 -36.27 26.83 -23.81
N ALA A 63 -35.16 27.02 -23.09
CA ALA A 63 -33.88 26.42 -23.52
C ALA A 63 -33.92 24.93 -23.15
N SER A 64 -34.02 24.06 -24.16
CA SER A 64 -34.10 22.61 -23.97
C SER A 64 -32.78 22.04 -23.44
N LEU A 65 -32.90 21.01 -22.60
CA LEU A 65 -31.87 20.17 -21.97
C LEU A 65 -30.90 19.44 -22.94
N ARG A 66 -30.72 19.88 -24.18
CA ARG A 66 -29.88 19.21 -25.20
C ARG A 66 -28.41 19.67 -25.26
N CYS A 67 -28.00 20.67 -24.47
CA CYS A 67 -26.64 21.22 -24.58
C CYS A 67 -25.59 20.59 -23.64
N TYR A 68 -25.95 19.65 -22.75
CA TYR A 68 -24.96 18.93 -21.93
C TYR A 68 -24.52 17.57 -22.49
N ALA A 69 -25.25 17.00 -23.46
CA ALA A 69 -24.86 15.76 -24.13
C ALA A 69 -23.83 15.98 -25.26
N ALA A 70 -23.79 17.18 -25.85
CA ALA A 70 -22.86 17.51 -26.93
C ALA A 70 -21.42 17.73 -26.42
N ALA A 71 -21.24 18.19 -25.18
CA ALA A 71 -19.91 18.35 -24.58
C ALA A 71 -19.25 17.02 -24.19
N ALA A 72 -20.05 15.99 -23.87
CA ALA A 72 -19.53 14.64 -23.64
C ALA A 72 -19.18 13.92 -24.96
N ALA A 73 -19.91 14.22 -26.05
CA ALA A 73 -19.63 13.67 -27.38
C ALA A 73 -18.46 14.39 -28.09
N ALA A 74 -18.18 15.66 -27.77
CA ALA A 74 -17.07 16.41 -28.37
C ALA A 74 -15.68 16.05 -27.82
N VAL A 75 -15.58 15.21 -26.77
CA VAL A 75 -14.32 14.64 -26.29
C VAL A 75 -13.97 13.32 -27.01
N ALA A 76 -14.89 12.78 -27.81
CA ALA A 76 -14.74 11.47 -28.45
C ALA A 76 -13.86 11.46 -29.71
N GLU A 77 -13.20 12.58 -30.06
CA GLU A 77 -12.29 12.66 -31.20
C GLU A 77 -10.86 13.06 -30.79
N GLN A 78 -10.48 12.78 -29.54
CA GLN A 78 -9.07 12.52 -29.23
C GLN A 78 -8.84 11.03 -29.45
N SER A 79 -8.02 10.68 -30.44
CA SER A 79 -7.63 9.29 -30.71
C SER A 79 -7.06 8.68 -29.42
N ARG A 80 -7.81 7.77 -28.79
CA ARG A 80 -7.33 7.02 -27.62
C ARG A 80 -5.97 6.40 -27.92
N ILE A 81 -5.10 6.37 -26.93
CA ILE A 81 -3.77 5.79 -27.04
C ILE A 81 -3.95 4.28 -27.21
N LYS A 82 -3.48 3.75 -28.34
CA LYS A 82 -3.53 2.31 -28.62
C LYS A 82 -2.43 1.59 -27.87
N VAL A 83 -2.82 0.58 -27.09
CA VAL A 83 -1.88 -0.33 -26.42
C VAL A 83 -1.85 -1.63 -27.21
N GLN A 84 -0.65 -2.05 -27.65
CA GLN A 84 -0.50 -3.11 -28.66
C GLN A 84 -0.67 -4.50 -28.04
N ASN A 85 -0.06 -4.70 -26.87
CA ASN A 85 -0.13 -5.97 -26.15
C ASN A 85 -1.08 -5.86 -24.94
N PRO A 86 -1.77 -6.94 -24.58
CA PRO A 86 -2.69 -6.91 -23.46
C PRO A 86 -1.96 -6.79 -22.12
N ILE A 87 -2.73 -6.42 -21.10
CA ILE A 87 -2.35 -6.57 -19.69
C ILE A 87 -3.33 -7.52 -18.99
N VAL A 88 -2.88 -8.15 -17.92
CA VAL A 88 -3.75 -8.92 -17.01
C VAL A 88 -4.32 -7.97 -15.96
N GLU A 89 -5.63 -8.00 -15.77
CA GLU A 89 -6.30 -7.30 -14.68
C GLU A 89 -6.81 -8.31 -13.67
N MET A 90 -6.37 -8.18 -12.43
CA MET A 90 -6.84 -8.98 -11.29
C MET A 90 -7.74 -8.10 -10.40
N ASP A 91 -9.05 -8.29 -10.48
CA ASP A 91 -10.02 -7.54 -9.67
C ASP A 91 -9.98 -8.01 -8.20
N GLY A 92 -10.55 -7.20 -7.30
CA GLY A 92 -10.39 -7.37 -5.86
C GLY A 92 -11.68 -7.30 -5.09
N ASP A 93 -11.57 -6.92 -3.82
CA ASP A 93 -12.67 -6.96 -2.84
C ASP A 93 -12.97 -5.59 -2.22
N GLU A 94 -14.15 -5.49 -1.59
CA GLU A 94 -14.58 -4.38 -0.71
C GLU A 94 -14.38 -2.97 -1.30
N MET A 95 -13.79 -2.03 -0.54
CA MET A 95 -13.71 -0.62 -0.94
C MET A 95 -12.77 -0.43 -2.12
N THR A 96 -11.71 -1.24 -2.20
CA THR A 96 -10.76 -1.21 -3.30
C THR A 96 -11.41 -1.65 -4.61
N ARG A 97 -12.33 -2.63 -4.60
CA ARG A 97 -13.11 -3.00 -5.80
C ARG A 97 -13.95 -1.85 -6.34
N VAL A 98 -14.58 -1.08 -5.44
CA VAL A 98 -15.38 0.11 -5.81
C VAL A 98 -14.49 1.19 -6.45
N ILE A 99 -13.34 1.46 -5.82
CA ILE A 99 -12.34 2.41 -6.33
C ILE A 99 -11.76 1.96 -7.67
N TRP A 100 -11.45 0.67 -7.80
CA TRP A 100 -10.87 0.07 -9.00
C TRP A 100 -11.74 0.30 -10.22
N LYS A 101 -13.06 0.10 -10.07
CA LYS A 101 -14.03 0.43 -11.12
C LYS A 101 -14.03 1.92 -11.47
N MET A 102 -14.02 2.82 -10.49
CA MET A 102 -13.97 4.27 -10.74
C MET A 102 -12.68 4.69 -11.48
N ILE A 103 -11.54 4.11 -11.12
CA ILE A 103 -10.25 4.36 -11.80
C ILE A 103 -10.36 3.94 -13.27
N LYS A 104 -10.85 2.73 -13.55
CA LYS A 104 -11.03 2.25 -14.93
C LYS A 104 -11.92 3.17 -15.76
N ASP A 105 -13.10 3.49 -15.21
CA ASP A 105 -14.14 4.23 -15.92
C ASP A 105 -13.78 5.72 -16.12
N LYS A 106 -13.09 6.35 -15.16
CA LYS A 106 -12.79 7.80 -15.19
C LYS A 106 -11.37 8.15 -15.64
N LEU A 107 -10.39 7.27 -15.40
CA LEU A 107 -8.97 7.58 -15.57
C LEU A 107 -8.26 6.74 -16.64
N ILE A 108 -8.73 5.52 -16.96
CA ILE A 108 -8.02 4.61 -17.89
C ILE A 108 -8.71 4.52 -19.26
N PHE A 109 -9.91 3.92 -19.32
CA PHE A 109 -10.60 3.64 -20.59
C PHE A 109 -11.06 4.85 -21.40
N PRO A 110 -11.28 6.05 -20.82
CA PRO A 110 -11.51 7.25 -21.61
C PRO A 110 -10.32 7.64 -22.50
N TYR A 111 -9.09 7.27 -22.13
CA TYR A 111 -7.87 7.71 -22.81
C TYR A 111 -7.15 6.58 -23.53
N LEU A 112 -7.36 5.32 -23.12
CA LEU A 112 -6.65 4.15 -23.66
C LEU A 112 -7.58 3.20 -24.41
N GLU A 113 -7.10 2.68 -25.53
CA GLU A 113 -7.62 1.48 -26.19
C GLU A 113 -6.73 0.31 -25.75
N LEU A 114 -7.19 -0.44 -24.75
CA LEU A 114 -6.42 -1.45 -24.02
C LEU A 114 -7.14 -2.79 -24.02
N ASP A 115 -6.48 -3.85 -24.50
CA ASP A 115 -6.94 -5.23 -24.34
C ASP A 115 -6.62 -5.71 -22.92
N VAL A 116 -7.66 -6.05 -22.16
CA VAL A 116 -7.54 -6.48 -20.76
C VAL A 116 -7.94 -7.94 -20.63
N LYS A 117 -7.02 -8.77 -20.14
CA LYS A 117 -7.32 -10.15 -19.71
C LYS A 117 -7.78 -10.11 -18.27
N TYR A 118 -9.10 -10.08 -18.10
CA TYR A 118 -9.75 -9.88 -16.81
C TYR A 118 -9.90 -11.19 -16.03
N TYR A 119 -9.50 -11.17 -14.76
CA TYR A 119 -9.68 -12.25 -13.79
C TYR A 119 -10.27 -11.66 -12.50
N ASP A 120 -11.41 -12.16 -12.06
CA ASP A 120 -12.06 -11.71 -10.82
C ASP A 120 -11.49 -12.49 -9.62
N LEU A 121 -10.58 -11.87 -8.86
CA LEU A 121 -10.05 -12.46 -7.63
C LEU A 121 -10.86 -12.07 -6.39
N GLY A 122 -12.06 -11.53 -6.56
CA GLY A 122 -13.01 -11.32 -5.47
C GLY A 122 -13.28 -12.63 -4.72
N ILE A 123 -13.44 -12.55 -3.40
CA ILE A 123 -13.52 -13.71 -2.51
C ILE A 123 -14.61 -14.70 -2.91
N LEU A 124 -15.75 -14.21 -3.42
CA LEU A 124 -16.86 -15.05 -3.87
C LEU A 124 -16.53 -15.82 -5.16
N ASN A 125 -15.79 -15.21 -6.10
CA ASN A 125 -15.41 -15.88 -7.34
C ASN A 125 -14.26 -16.88 -7.10
N ARG A 126 -13.31 -16.54 -6.22
CA ARG A 126 -12.32 -17.51 -5.75
C ARG A 126 -12.98 -18.71 -5.08
N ASP A 127 -13.96 -18.50 -4.21
CA ASP A 127 -14.69 -19.62 -3.61
C ASP A 127 -15.48 -20.44 -4.64
N ALA A 128 -16.11 -19.78 -5.62
CA ALA A 128 -16.84 -20.46 -6.70
C ALA A 128 -15.93 -21.36 -7.55
N THR A 129 -14.72 -20.89 -7.86
CA THR A 129 -13.73 -21.58 -8.71
C THR A 129 -12.77 -22.48 -7.94
N ASN A 130 -12.97 -22.65 -6.62
CA ASN A 130 -12.04 -23.37 -5.75
C ASN A 130 -10.60 -22.80 -5.80
N ASP A 131 -10.49 -21.48 -5.94
CA ASP A 131 -9.25 -20.69 -6.03
C ASP A 131 -8.42 -20.92 -7.33
N GLU A 132 -8.94 -21.68 -8.31
CA GLU A 132 -8.29 -21.89 -9.62
C GLU A 132 -8.08 -20.56 -10.36
N VAL A 133 -9.03 -19.61 -10.28
CA VAL A 133 -8.92 -18.29 -10.94
C VAL A 133 -7.66 -17.53 -10.51
N THR A 134 -7.19 -17.74 -9.27
CA THR A 134 -5.96 -17.13 -8.76
C THR A 134 -4.74 -17.69 -9.50
N VAL A 135 -4.69 -18.99 -9.73
CA VAL A 135 -3.61 -19.67 -10.48
C VAL A 135 -3.64 -19.27 -11.95
N GLU A 136 -4.82 -19.31 -12.58
CA GLU A 136 -5.01 -18.91 -13.99
C GLU A 136 -4.54 -17.47 -14.24
N SER A 137 -4.84 -16.55 -13.31
CA SER A 137 -4.41 -15.16 -13.41
C SER A 137 -2.89 -15.01 -13.35
N ALA A 138 -2.21 -15.83 -12.54
CA ALA A 138 -0.74 -15.82 -12.43
C ALA A 138 -0.08 -16.41 -13.70
N GLU A 139 -0.63 -17.50 -14.25
CA GLU A 139 -0.16 -18.08 -15.51
C GLU A 139 -0.37 -17.13 -16.69
N ALA A 140 -1.51 -16.43 -16.72
CA ALA A 140 -1.75 -15.37 -17.69
C ALA A 140 -0.73 -14.24 -17.56
N THR A 141 -0.30 -13.93 -16.33
CA THR A 141 0.72 -12.91 -16.08
C THR A 141 2.07 -13.33 -16.63
N LEU A 142 2.48 -14.60 -16.47
CA LEU A 142 3.68 -15.14 -17.12
C LEU A 142 3.59 -15.05 -18.66
N LYS A 143 2.41 -15.27 -19.23
CA LYS A 143 2.19 -15.19 -20.67
C LYS A 143 2.25 -13.76 -21.22
N TYR A 144 1.60 -12.83 -20.54
CA TYR A 144 1.42 -11.44 -21.01
C TYR A 144 2.41 -10.43 -20.41
N ASN A 145 3.21 -10.86 -19.42
CA ASN A 145 4.31 -10.15 -18.76
C ASN A 145 3.89 -8.95 -17.87
N VAL A 146 2.62 -8.53 -17.88
CA VAL A 146 2.16 -7.36 -17.12
C VAL A 146 0.82 -7.67 -16.46
N ALA A 147 0.76 -7.51 -15.15
CA ALA A 147 -0.47 -7.57 -14.36
C ALA A 147 -0.67 -6.32 -13.51
N VAL A 148 -1.93 -5.91 -13.35
CA VAL A 148 -2.37 -4.90 -12.39
C VAL A 148 -3.39 -5.54 -11.45
N LYS A 149 -3.16 -5.43 -10.15
CA LYS A 149 -3.93 -6.17 -9.15
C LYS A 149 -4.55 -5.24 -8.11
N CYS A 150 -5.84 -5.47 -7.89
CA CYS A 150 -6.61 -4.88 -6.81
C CYS A 150 -6.39 -5.65 -5.48
N ALA A 151 -6.58 -4.97 -4.35
CA ALA A 151 -6.47 -5.62 -3.05
C ALA A 151 -7.57 -6.69 -2.86
N THR A 152 -7.20 -7.82 -2.27
CA THR A 152 -8.05 -9.01 -2.10
C THR A 152 -8.13 -9.45 -0.64
N ILE A 153 -9.27 -9.98 -0.22
CA ILE A 153 -9.44 -10.54 1.14
C ILE A 153 -8.59 -11.81 1.28
N THR A 154 -7.81 -11.93 2.35
CA THR A 154 -7.33 -13.24 2.81
C THR A 154 -8.26 -13.68 3.95
N PRO A 155 -9.09 -14.74 3.78
CA PRO A 155 -10.15 -15.04 4.73
C PRO A 155 -9.60 -15.63 6.02
N ASP A 156 -10.11 -15.16 7.16
CA ASP A 156 -10.00 -15.78 8.49
C ASP A 156 -11.33 -16.50 8.86
N GLU A 157 -11.43 -17.06 10.07
CA GLU A 157 -12.65 -17.75 10.52
C GLU A 157 -13.89 -16.85 10.49
N THR A 158 -13.70 -15.54 10.69
CA THR A 158 -14.79 -14.55 10.64
C THR A 158 -15.26 -14.35 9.21
N ARG A 159 -14.32 -14.23 8.25
CA ARG A 159 -14.64 -14.09 6.82
C ARG A 159 -15.25 -15.35 6.23
N VAL A 160 -14.81 -16.53 6.65
CA VAL A 160 -15.45 -17.81 6.26
C VAL A 160 -16.93 -17.81 6.64
N LYS A 161 -17.27 -17.35 7.85
CA LYS A 161 -18.67 -17.23 8.29
C LYS A 161 -19.42 -16.13 7.56
N GLU A 162 -18.80 -14.97 7.37
CA GLU A 162 -19.41 -13.82 6.70
C GLU A 162 -19.84 -14.15 5.28
N PHE A 163 -18.94 -14.75 4.50
CA PHE A 163 -19.15 -15.04 3.08
C PHE A 163 -19.64 -16.47 2.81
N LYS A 164 -19.77 -17.30 3.86
CA LYS A 164 -20.16 -18.72 3.78
C LYS A 164 -19.23 -19.52 2.84
N LEU A 165 -17.94 -19.35 3.02
CA LEU A 165 -16.91 -19.95 2.17
C LEU A 165 -16.83 -21.46 2.37
N LYS A 166 -16.50 -22.20 1.30
CA LYS A 166 -16.24 -23.65 1.34
C LYS A 166 -15.03 -23.98 2.20
N SER A 167 -14.00 -23.15 2.13
CA SER A 167 -12.75 -23.30 2.89
C SER A 167 -12.09 -21.96 3.17
N MET A 168 -11.14 -21.97 4.12
CA MET A 168 -10.25 -20.85 4.36
C MET A 168 -9.18 -20.82 3.28
N TRP A 169 -9.48 -20.16 2.16
CA TRP A 169 -8.58 -20.04 1.00
C TRP A 169 -7.28 -19.32 1.37
N ARG A 170 -6.19 -19.70 0.68
CA ARG A 170 -4.88 -19.06 0.87
C ARG A 170 -4.89 -17.62 0.34
N SER A 171 -3.88 -16.85 0.72
CA SER A 171 -3.73 -15.48 0.22
C SER A 171 -3.43 -15.48 -1.29
N PRO A 172 -4.21 -14.76 -2.12
CA PRO A 172 -3.93 -14.66 -3.56
C PRO A 172 -2.54 -14.11 -3.84
N ASN A 173 -2.10 -13.13 -3.05
CA ASN A 173 -0.77 -12.54 -3.16
C ASN A 173 0.32 -13.61 -3.00
N GLY A 174 0.18 -14.48 -1.99
CA GLY A 174 1.10 -15.59 -1.78
C GLY A 174 1.13 -16.57 -2.96
N THR A 175 -0.03 -16.96 -3.47
CA THR A 175 -0.14 -17.87 -4.63
C THR A 175 0.50 -17.28 -5.88
N ILE A 176 0.18 -16.03 -6.23
CA ILE A 176 0.72 -15.34 -7.42
C ILE A 176 2.24 -15.19 -7.31
N ARG A 177 2.76 -14.73 -6.16
CA ARG A 177 4.20 -14.57 -5.93
C ARG A 177 4.98 -15.87 -6.09
N ASN A 178 4.39 -16.99 -5.63
CA ASN A 178 4.98 -18.31 -5.77
C ASN A 178 5.08 -18.75 -7.24
N ILE A 179 4.03 -18.51 -8.03
CA ILE A 179 3.98 -18.89 -9.44
C ILE A 179 4.92 -18.02 -10.28
N LEU A 180 5.00 -16.72 -9.96
CA LEU A 180 5.88 -15.78 -10.66
C LEU A 180 7.36 -15.91 -10.27
N ASN A 181 7.70 -16.70 -9.25
CA ASN A 181 9.04 -16.86 -8.66
C ASN A 181 9.76 -15.52 -8.48
N ALA A 182 9.03 -14.52 -7.99
CA ALA A 182 9.37 -13.11 -8.12
C ALA A 182 9.73 -12.46 -6.77
N SER A 183 10.55 -11.41 -6.82
CA SER A 183 10.90 -10.58 -5.65
C SER A 183 10.07 -9.31 -5.65
N ILE A 184 9.71 -8.78 -4.47
CA ILE A 184 8.85 -7.58 -4.37
C ILE A 184 9.70 -6.34 -4.07
N PRO A 185 10.07 -5.52 -5.05
CA PRO A 185 10.43 -4.14 -4.80
C PRO A 185 9.20 -3.31 -4.35
N TRP A 186 9.09 -3.07 -3.06
CA TRP A 186 8.28 -2.02 -2.46
C TRP A 186 8.96 -0.66 -2.64
N GLN A 187 8.22 0.33 -3.09
CA GLN A 187 8.71 1.70 -3.14
C GLN A 187 7.78 2.61 -2.34
N GLY A 188 8.31 3.25 -1.30
CA GLY A 188 7.64 4.39 -0.66
C GLY A 188 7.65 5.56 -1.62
N LEU A 189 6.47 6.10 -1.96
CA LEU A 189 6.38 7.32 -2.75
C LEU A 189 6.62 8.52 -1.83
N PHE A 190 7.58 9.37 -2.18
CA PHE A 190 7.88 10.60 -1.44
C PHE A 190 7.10 11.76 -2.04
N PHE A 191 6.38 12.49 -1.20
CA PHE A 191 5.76 13.76 -1.54
C PHE A 191 6.45 14.87 -0.76
N VAL A 192 7.19 15.74 -1.46
CA VAL A 192 7.76 16.96 -0.89
C VAL A 192 7.09 18.13 -1.60
N SER A 193 6.10 18.76 -0.96
CA SER A 193 5.55 20.01 -1.49
C SER A 193 6.49 21.17 -1.14
N PRO A 194 6.94 21.99 -2.11
CA PRO A 194 7.76 23.18 -1.84
C PRO A 194 7.02 24.26 -1.02
N SER A 195 5.69 24.19 -0.98
CA SER A 195 4.80 25.24 -0.48
C SER A 195 4.40 25.06 0.99
N CYS A 196 4.77 23.96 1.62
CA CYS A 196 4.37 23.67 2.99
C CYS A 196 5.20 24.50 3.97
N VAL A 197 4.50 25.44 4.62
CA VAL A 197 4.94 26.34 5.68
C VAL A 197 5.96 25.66 6.58
N LYS A 198 7.14 26.30 6.72
CA LYS A 198 8.07 26.13 7.84
C LYS A 198 7.27 26.32 9.15
N THR A 199 6.66 25.25 9.63
CA THR A 199 6.11 25.24 10.98
C THR A 199 7.33 25.05 11.89
N SER A 200 7.52 25.99 12.82
CA SER A 200 8.67 26.17 13.70
C SER A 200 8.87 25.06 14.75
N GLN A 201 8.40 23.85 14.47
CA GLN A 201 8.67 22.66 15.27
C GLN A 201 9.64 21.78 14.49
N GLU A 202 10.93 22.04 14.71
CA GLU A 202 12.03 21.17 14.28
C GLU A 202 11.78 19.75 14.79
N SER A 203 11.35 18.86 13.90
CA SER A 203 11.03 17.48 14.23
C SER A 203 12.31 16.64 14.20
N PHE A 204 12.64 16.04 15.34
CA PHE A 204 13.97 15.58 15.72
C PHE A 204 14.40 14.19 15.21
N LEU A 205 13.64 13.52 14.33
CA LEU A 205 13.78 12.06 14.21
C LEU A 205 14.16 11.48 12.84
N VAL A 206 13.86 12.10 11.70
CA VAL A 206 14.14 11.51 10.39
C VAL A 206 14.29 12.61 9.33
N SER A 207 15.39 12.61 8.57
CA SER A 207 15.74 13.64 7.58
C SER A 207 15.68 13.14 6.13
N TRP A 208 14.76 12.23 5.81
CA TRP A 208 14.67 11.68 4.45
C TRP A 208 14.30 12.76 3.43
N LYS A 209 15.19 12.95 2.45
CA LYS A 209 14.98 13.83 1.30
C LYS A 209 14.64 13.04 0.03
N LYS A 210 14.91 11.73 0.01
CA LYS A 210 14.75 10.85 -1.15
C LYS A 210 14.07 9.52 -0.77
N PRO A 211 13.37 8.88 -1.72
CA PRO A 211 13.32 7.46 -1.98
C PRO A 211 13.92 6.43 -1.02
N ILE A 212 13.20 5.69 -0.19
CA ILE A 212 13.70 4.37 0.22
C ILE A 212 12.86 3.31 -0.49
N CYS A 213 13.53 2.44 -1.24
CA CYS A 213 12.91 1.32 -1.95
C CYS A 213 13.29 0.03 -1.21
N ILE A 214 12.31 -0.70 -0.68
CA ILE A 214 12.51 -1.99 -0.01
C ILE A 214 12.37 -3.10 -1.03
N GLY A 215 13.41 -3.89 -1.28
CA GLY A 215 13.28 -5.17 -1.98
C GLY A 215 12.96 -6.27 -0.99
N ARG A 216 11.72 -6.75 -0.91
CA ARG A 216 11.33 -7.87 -0.05
C ARG A 216 11.47 -9.20 -0.77
N HIS A 217 12.21 -10.13 -0.15
CA HIS A 217 12.27 -11.53 -0.60
C HIS A 217 10.96 -12.26 -0.29
N ALA A 218 10.12 -12.48 -1.29
CA ALA A 218 8.76 -12.99 -1.09
C ALA A 218 8.66 -14.53 -1.05
N PHE A 219 9.66 -15.22 -0.52
CA PHE A 219 9.72 -16.67 -0.48
C PHE A 219 10.27 -17.18 0.86
N GLY A 220 9.80 -18.36 1.29
CA GLY A 220 10.34 -19.08 2.45
C GLY A 220 10.20 -18.35 3.79
N ASP A 221 11.14 -18.63 4.68
CA ASP A 221 11.25 -18.07 6.02
C ASP A 221 9.95 -18.27 6.85
N GLN A 222 9.59 -17.30 7.71
CA GLN A 222 8.40 -17.38 8.59
C GLN A 222 7.10 -17.65 7.81
N TYR A 223 7.01 -17.24 6.55
CA TYR A 223 5.78 -17.33 5.74
C TYR A 223 5.54 -18.75 5.18
N ARG A 224 6.51 -19.66 5.35
CA ARG A 224 6.37 -21.09 5.05
C ARG A 224 6.91 -21.96 6.18
N ALA A 225 6.88 -21.44 7.40
CA ALA A 225 7.31 -22.17 8.57
C ALA A 225 6.30 -23.27 8.95
N THR A 226 6.78 -24.29 9.65
CA THR A 226 5.95 -25.24 10.38
C THR A 226 6.20 -25.04 11.86
N ASP A 227 5.14 -24.79 12.62
CA ASP A 227 5.18 -24.50 14.05
C ASP A 227 4.31 -25.45 14.86
N MET A 228 4.61 -25.58 16.15
CA MET A 228 3.86 -26.42 17.07
C MET A 228 3.93 -25.91 18.51
N ILE A 229 2.89 -26.25 19.29
CA ILE A 229 2.87 -26.08 20.74
C ILE A 229 3.40 -27.36 21.39
N ILE A 230 4.37 -27.20 22.29
CA ILE A 230 4.93 -28.26 23.12
C ILE A 230 4.16 -28.26 24.44
N ASN A 231 3.48 -29.35 24.77
CA ASN A 231 2.62 -29.43 25.96
C ASN A 231 3.33 -29.92 27.23
N GLY A 232 4.55 -30.45 27.11
CA GLY A 232 5.27 -31.07 28.23
C GLY A 232 6.75 -31.26 27.93
N PRO A 233 7.51 -31.84 28.87
CA PRO A 233 8.94 -32.03 28.70
C PRO A 233 9.27 -32.99 27.55
N GLY A 234 10.35 -32.72 26.82
CA GLY A 234 10.77 -33.52 25.67
C GLY A 234 11.93 -32.92 24.89
N LYS A 235 12.60 -33.72 24.06
CA LYS A 235 13.73 -33.27 23.24
C LYS A 235 13.26 -32.88 21.84
N LEU A 236 13.56 -31.66 21.42
CA LEU A 236 13.34 -31.17 20.07
C LEU A 236 14.62 -31.35 19.25
N LYS A 237 14.49 -32.04 18.12
CA LYS A 237 15.55 -32.26 17.13
C LYS A 237 15.11 -31.77 15.75
N MET A 238 16.08 -31.38 14.94
CA MET A 238 15.93 -31.16 13.50
C MET A 238 16.59 -32.32 12.76
N VAL A 239 15.84 -32.97 11.87
CA VAL A 239 16.33 -34.13 11.11
C VAL A 239 16.25 -33.82 9.63
N PHE A 240 17.36 -33.98 8.92
CA PHE A 240 17.42 -33.87 7.47
C PHE A 240 17.82 -35.23 6.88
N VAL A 241 17.01 -35.77 5.98
CA VAL A 241 17.25 -37.06 5.34
C VAL A 241 17.68 -36.81 3.90
N PRO A 242 18.99 -36.87 3.59
CA PRO A 242 19.47 -36.74 2.21
C PRO A 242 19.11 -37.99 1.39
N ASP A 243 18.85 -37.80 0.10
CA ASP A 243 18.67 -38.92 -0.82
C ASP A 243 19.98 -39.70 -0.96
N GLY A 244 19.98 -40.96 -0.52
CA GLY A 244 21.13 -41.86 -0.64
C GLY A 244 22.25 -41.66 0.38
N ALA A 245 22.02 -40.90 1.46
CA ALA A 245 22.97 -40.76 2.56
C ALA A 245 22.26 -40.85 3.93
N ASP A 246 23.05 -41.00 4.99
CA ASP A 246 22.51 -41.14 6.34
C ASP A 246 21.81 -39.86 6.83
N PRO A 247 20.70 -39.97 7.60
CA PRO A 247 20.03 -38.83 8.20
C PRO A 247 20.97 -38.01 9.09
N MET A 248 20.91 -36.69 8.91
CA MET A 248 21.56 -35.73 9.79
C MET A 248 20.60 -35.30 10.89
N GLU A 249 20.96 -35.57 12.15
CA GLU A 249 20.21 -35.09 13.31
C GLU A 249 20.95 -33.95 14.02
N LEU A 250 20.22 -32.87 14.32
CA LEU A 250 20.69 -31.72 15.08
C LEU A 250 19.81 -31.50 16.29
N ASP A 251 20.41 -31.42 17.47
CA ASP A 251 19.69 -31.07 18.69
C ASP A 251 19.35 -29.57 18.70
N VAL A 252 18.07 -29.25 18.93
CA VAL A 252 17.58 -27.86 19.00
C VAL A 252 17.44 -27.42 20.45
N TYR A 253 16.62 -28.12 21.23
CA TYR A 253 16.39 -27.80 22.64
C TYR A 253 15.82 -29.00 23.42
N ASP A 254 16.04 -29.01 24.74
CA ASP A 254 15.47 -29.99 25.67
C ASP A 254 14.44 -29.28 26.57
N PHE A 255 13.17 -29.40 26.19
CA PHE A 255 12.04 -28.79 26.90
C PHE A 255 11.86 -29.44 28.28
N LYS A 256 11.80 -28.60 29.31
CA LYS A 256 11.46 -29.02 30.69
C LYS A 256 9.99 -28.83 31.06
N GLY A 257 9.21 -28.23 30.16
CA GLY A 257 7.81 -27.92 30.34
C GLY A 257 7.20 -27.37 29.05
N PRO A 258 5.99 -26.78 29.11
CA PRO A 258 5.31 -26.27 27.93
C PRO A 258 6.10 -25.16 27.20
N GLY A 259 5.94 -25.10 25.88
CA GLY A 259 6.63 -24.11 25.04
C GLY A 259 6.13 -24.12 23.60
N VAL A 260 6.91 -23.51 22.70
CA VAL A 260 6.62 -23.47 21.25
C VAL A 260 7.89 -23.74 20.46
N ALA A 261 7.73 -24.30 19.27
CA ALA A 261 8.81 -24.58 18.34
C ALA A 261 8.39 -24.18 16.92
N LEU A 262 9.37 -23.78 16.11
CA LEU A 262 9.18 -23.48 14.69
C LEU A 262 10.36 -23.97 13.88
N SER A 263 10.10 -24.37 12.64
CA SER A 263 11.11 -24.68 11.62
C SER A 263 10.79 -23.90 10.35
N MET A 264 11.81 -23.33 9.71
CA MET A 264 11.69 -22.58 8.46
C MET A 264 12.83 -22.92 7.52
N TYR A 265 12.64 -22.63 6.23
CA TYR A 265 13.62 -22.91 5.19
C TYR A 265 13.62 -21.83 4.11
N ASN A 266 14.71 -21.82 3.35
CA ASN A 266 14.83 -21.10 2.09
C ASN A 266 15.66 -21.95 1.11
N VAL A 267 15.76 -21.54 -0.16
CA VAL A 267 16.49 -22.27 -1.20
C VAL A 267 17.41 -21.34 -1.97
N ASP A 268 18.60 -21.82 -2.32
CA ASP A 268 19.65 -21.03 -2.97
C ASP A 268 19.17 -20.39 -4.29
N GLU A 269 18.37 -21.12 -5.08
CA GLU A 269 17.78 -20.61 -6.31
C GLU A 269 16.95 -19.34 -6.07
N SER A 270 16.10 -19.35 -5.04
CA SER A 270 15.24 -18.21 -4.70
C SER A 270 16.05 -17.03 -4.16
N ILE A 271 17.10 -17.29 -3.38
CA ILE A 271 17.98 -16.24 -2.85
C ILE A 271 18.79 -15.60 -3.99
N ARG A 272 19.27 -16.40 -4.96
CA ARG A 272 20.00 -15.90 -6.13
C ARG A 272 19.12 -15.03 -7.02
N ALA A 273 17.90 -15.49 -7.32
CA ALA A 273 16.90 -14.69 -8.04
C ALA A 273 16.57 -13.37 -7.32
N PHE A 274 16.51 -13.39 -5.99
CA PHE A 274 16.31 -12.19 -5.18
C PHE A 274 17.49 -11.21 -5.25
N ALA A 275 18.72 -11.71 -5.25
CA ALA A 275 19.92 -10.91 -5.44
C ALA A 275 19.92 -10.22 -6.81
N GLU A 276 19.68 -10.98 -7.87
CA GLU A 276 19.63 -10.47 -9.26
C GLU A 276 18.55 -9.40 -9.43
N SER A 277 17.34 -9.65 -8.93
CA SER A 277 16.22 -8.69 -8.97
C SER A 277 16.55 -7.39 -8.21
N SER A 278 17.16 -7.51 -7.03
CA SER A 278 17.56 -6.35 -6.22
C SER A 278 18.65 -5.51 -6.91
N MET A 279 19.62 -6.16 -7.56
CA MET A 279 20.68 -5.47 -8.29
C MET A 279 20.17 -4.80 -9.58
N ALA A 280 19.29 -5.48 -10.33
CA ALA A 280 18.64 -4.92 -11.49
C ALA A 280 17.82 -3.66 -11.11
N MET A 281 17.09 -3.72 -10.00
CA MET A 281 16.33 -2.57 -9.49
C MET A 281 17.25 -1.40 -9.11
N ALA A 282 18.31 -1.66 -8.35
CA ALA A 282 19.29 -0.64 -7.96
C ALA A 282 19.96 0.02 -9.18
N LEU A 283 20.36 -0.77 -10.18
CA LEU A 283 20.93 -0.25 -11.42
C LEU A 283 19.94 0.60 -12.21
N SER A 284 18.68 0.15 -12.33
CA SER A 284 17.64 0.90 -13.05
C SER A 284 17.37 2.28 -12.44
N LYS A 285 17.48 2.39 -11.11
CA LYS A 285 17.31 3.64 -10.37
C LYS A 285 18.61 4.44 -10.24
N LYS A 286 19.75 3.84 -10.59
CA LYS A 286 21.10 4.37 -10.31
C LYS A 286 21.28 4.71 -8.83
N TRP A 287 20.82 3.82 -7.95
CA TRP A 287 20.90 3.95 -6.49
C TRP A 287 21.79 2.85 -5.88
N PRO A 288 22.45 3.10 -4.73
CA PRO A 288 23.17 2.06 -4.02
C PRO A 288 22.21 1.01 -3.44
N LEU A 289 22.72 -0.21 -3.24
CA LEU A 289 21.98 -1.37 -2.74
C LEU A 289 22.52 -1.82 -1.39
N TYR A 290 21.63 -2.01 -0.43
CA TYR A 290 21.96 -2.56 0.89
C TYR A 290 21.20 -3.86 1.15
N LEU A 291 21.90 -4.94 1.50
CA LEU A 291 21.28 -6.16 2.05
C LEU A 291 21.41 -6.15 3.57
N SER A 292 20.32 -6.39 4.28
CA SER A 292 20.34 -6.53 5.74
C SER A 292 20.03 -7.95 6.21
N THR A 293 20.82 -8.46 7.16
CA THR A 293 20.60 -9.78 7.80
C THR A 293 21.06 -9.77 9.27
N LYS A 294 20.90 -10.88 9.99
CA LYS A 294 21.53 -11.12 11.30
C LYS A 294 22.51 -12.30 11.26
N ASN A 295 23.40 -12.33 10.25
CA ASN A 295 24.38 -13.42 10.04
C ASN A 295 25.37 -13.64 11.19
N THR A 296 25.57 -12.68 12.10
CA THR A 296 26.37 -12.89 13.31
C THR A 296 25.73 -13.91 14.27
N ILE A 297 24.40 -14.01 14.26
CA ILE A 297 23.60 -14.95 15.05
C ILE A 297 23.22 -16.17 14.20
N LEU A 298 22.55 -15.96 13.06
CA LEU A 298 22.16 -17.02 12.13
C LEU A 298 23.30 -17.33 11.15
N LYS A 299 24.42 -17.83 11.67
CA LYS A 299 25.69 -17.96 10.93
C LYS A 299 25.59 -18.75 9.64
N LYS A 300 24.79 -19.83 9.61
CA LYS A 300 24.57 -20.65 8.41
C LYS A 300 23.45 -20.09 7.53
N TYR A 301 22.29 -19.83 8.11
CA TYR A 301 21.09 -19.41 7.37
C TYR A 301 21.25 -18.02 6.74
N ASP A 302 21.50 -17.00 7.55
CA ASP A 302 21.69 -15.63 7.07
C ASP A 302 23.09 -15.43 6.45
N GLY A 303 24.06 -16.26 6.84
CA GLY A 303 25.35 -16.36 6.14
C GLY A 303 25.15 -16.70 4.66
N ARG A 304 24.28 -17.67 4.35
CA ARG A 304 24.02 -18.07 2.96
C ARG A 304 23.42 -16.95 2.11
N PHE A 305 22.53 -16.12 2.68
CA PHE A 305 22.04 -14.91 1.99
C PHE A 305 23.16 -13.94 1.65
N LYS A 306 24.03 -13.65 2.63
CA LYS A 306 25.19 -12.77 2.44
C LYS A 306 26.11 -13.31 1.34
N ASP A 307 26.45 -14.60 1.43
CA ASP A 307 27.39 -15.24 0.51
C ASP A 307 26.85 -15.24 -0.92
N ILE A 308 25.59 -15.64 -1.14
CA ILE A 308 24.96 -15.65 -2.47
C ILE A 308 24.89 -14.24 -3.06
N PHE A 309 24.50 -13.23 -2.28
CA PHE A 309 24.48 -11.85 -2.80
C PHE A 309 25.88 -11.36 -3.18
N GLN A 310 26.92 -11.73 -2.42
CA GLN A 310 28.30 -11.37 -2.74
C GLN A 310 28.76 -12.08 -4.03
N GLU A 311 28.49 -13.38 -4.16
CA GLU A 311 28.78 -14.17 -5.37
C GLU A 311 28.15 -13.52 -6.61
N VAL A 312 26.83 -13.25 -6.57
CA VAL A 312 26.11 -12.62 -7.69
C VAL A 312 26.67 -11.23 -8.03
N TYR A 313 27.01 -10.43 -7.02
CA TYR A 313 27.56 -9.10 -7.23
C TYR A 313 28.90 -9.16 -7.97
N GLU A 314 29.81 -10.00 -7.50
CA GLU A 314 31.15 -10.15 -8.06
C GLU A 314 31.13 -10.76 -9.46
N GLU A 315 30.25 -11.73 -9.72
CA GLU A 315 30.18 -12.44 -11.00
C GLU A 315 29.60 -11.58 -12.14
N GLN A 316 28.58 -10.74 -11.86
CA GLN A 316 27.75 -10.17 -12.94
C GLN A 316 27.45 -8.67 -12.86
N TRP A 317 27.64 -8.05 -11.70
CA TRP A 317 27.08 -6.71 -11.43
C TRP A 317 28.10 -5.67 -11.00
N LYS A 318 29.26 -6.07 -10.47
CA LYS A 318 30.29 -5.17 -9.96
C LYS A 318 30.70 -4.10 -10.97
N GLU A 319 31.06 -4.50 -12.20
CA GLU A 319 31.47 -3.56 -13.25
C GLU A 319 30.34 -2.58 -13.61
N LYS A 320 29.09 -3.07 -13.77
CA LYS A 320 27.91 -2.23 -14.08
C LYS A 320 27.62 -1.21 -12.97
N PHE A 321 27.84 -1.60 -11.72
CA PHE A 321 27.63 -0.74 -10.56
C PHE A 321 28.71 0.35 -10.49
N GLU A 322 29.97 -0.02 -10.67
CA GLU A 322 31.11 0.91 -10.70
C GLU A 322 30.97 1.94 -11.84
N GLU A 323 30.56 1.52 -13.04
CA GLU A 323 30.27 2.40 -14.19
C GLU A 323 29.19 3.45 -13.89
N ASN A 324 28.23 3.11 -13.03
CA ASN A 324 27.14 4.01 -12.64
C ASN A 324 27.38 4.72 -11.30
N SER A 325 28.59 4.60 -10.72
CA SER A 325 28.97 5.18 -9.43
C SER A 325 28.02 4.79 -8.28
N ILE A 326 27.55 3.55 -8.28
CA ILE A 326 26.74 2.94 -7.22
C ILE A 326 27.47 1.73 -6.63
N TRP A 327 27.08 1.30 -5.43
CA TRP A 327 27.71 0.18 -4.73
C TRP A 327 26.68 -0.76 -4.10
N TYR A 328 27.12 -1.98 -3.82
CA TYR A 328 26.42 -2.95 -2.99
C TYR A 328 27.12 -3.10 -1.65
N GLU A 329 26.37 -3.12 -0.55
CA GLU A 329 26.90 -3.34 0.79
C GLU A 329 25.99 -4.26 1.63
N HIS A 330 26.58 -5.23 2.31
CA HIS A 330 25.90 -6.01 3.34
C HIS A 330 26.00 -5.31 4.70
N ARG A 331 24.89 -5.20 5.42
CA ARG A 331 24.81 -4.68 6.79
C ARG A 331 24.10 -5.64 7.74
N LEU A 332 24.42 -5.51 9.01
CA LEU A 332 23.59 -6.12 10.05
C LEU A 332 22.28 -5.34 10.18
N ILE A 333 21.16 -6.03 10.34
CA ILE A 333 19.81 -5.43 10.34
C ILE A 333 19.65 -4.31 11.37
N ASP A 334 20.26 -4.45 12.55
CA ASP A 334 20.26 -3.44 13.61
C ASP A 334 21.04 -2.17 13.26
N ASP A 335 22.16 -2.31 12.54
CA ASP A 335 22.88 -1.15 12.00
C ASP A 335 22.10 -0.53 10.83
N MET A 336 21.51 -1.36 9.96
CA MET A 336 20.77 -0.89 8.79
C MET A 336 19.54 -0.07 9.18
N VAL A 337 18.76 -0.49 10.19
CA VAL A 337 17.62 0.31 10.68
C VAL A 337 18.08 1.64 11.29
N ALA A 338 19.22 1.64 12.00
CA ALA A 338 19.78 2.86 12.58
C ALA A 338 20.31 3.82 11.49
N TYR A 339 20.93 3.27 10.44
CA TYR A 339 21.32 4.01 9.25
C TYR A 339 20.09 4.57 8.53
N ALA A 340 19.04 3.77 8.36
CA ALA A 340 17.83 4.18 7.67
C ALA A 340 17.24 5.44 8.31
N VAL A 341 17.08 5.45 9.63
CA VAL A 341 16.57 6.62 10.39
C VAL A 341 17.42 7.89 10.18
N LYS A 342 18.74 7.76 10.05
CA LYS A 342 19.69 8.89 9.93
C LYS A 342 19.98 9.31 8.49
N SER A 343 19.68 8.45 7.52
CA SER A 343 20.01 8.67 6.12
C SER A 343 19.18 9.79 5.49
N ASP A 344 19.62 10.32 4.35
CA ASP A 344 18.80 11.19 3.49
C ASP A 344 17.86 10.37 2.56
N GLY A 345 17.88 9.04 2.66
CA GLY A 345 17.26 8.12 1.71
C GLY A 345 18.03 8.02 0.38
N GLY A 346 17.38 7.54 -0.67
CA GLY A 346 17.91 7.41 -2.03
C GLY A 346 18.66 6.11 -2.30
N TYR A 347 18.19 4.99 -1.74
CA TYR A 347 18.81 3.67 -1.90
C TYR A 347 17.76 2.56 -2.02
N VAL A 348 18.22 1.41 -2.52
CA VAL A 348 17.47 0.16 -2.47
C VAL A 348 17.94 -0.62 -1.24
N TRP A 349 16.99 -1.11 -0.45
CA TRP A 349 17.23 -1.91 0.74
C TRP A 349 16.59 -3.28 0.54
N ALA A 350 17.42 -4.27 0.20
CA ALA A 350 17.05 -5.66 0.14
C ALA A 350 16.85 -6.23 1.55
N CYS A 351 15.62 -6.63 1.83
CA CYS A 351 15.18 -7.22 3.09
C CYS A 351 14.76 -8.68 2.88
N LYS A 352 15.11 -9.52 3.84
CA LYS A 352 14.50 -10.85 3.99
C LYS A 352 12.98 -10.73 4.16
N ASN A 353 12.26 -11.84 4.01
CA ASN A 353 10.80 -11.81 3.89
C ASN A 353 10.12 -11.05 5.05
N TYR A 354 10.45 -11.41 6.29
CA TYR A 354 9.87 -10.77 7.48
C TYR A 354 10.35 -9.33 7.69
N ASP A 355 11.65 -9.07 7.51
CA ASP A 355 12.18 -7.72 7.63
C ASP A 355 11.54 -6.80 6.59
N GLY A 356 11.33 -7.28 5.37
CA GLY A 356 10.72 -6.52 4.29
C GLY A 356 9.28 -6.14 4.60
N ASP A 357 8.51 -7.05 5.20
CA ASP A 357 7.12 -6.80 5.64
C ASP A 357 7.03 -5.73 6.73
N VAL A 358 7.85 -5.84 7.76
CA VAL A 358 7.85 -4.90 8.88
C VAL A 358 8.39 -3.54 8.47
N GLN A 359 9.50 -3.52 7.73
CA GLN A 359 10.15 -2.27 7.34
C GLN A 359 9.39 -1.53 6.23
N SER A 360 8.68 -2.23 5.33
CA SER A 360 7.81 -1.58 4.35
C SER A 360 6.69 -0.80 5.06
N ASP A 361 6.05 -1.41 6.06
CA ASP A 361 5.01 -0.76 6.85
C ASP A 361 5.57 0.40 7.69
N PHE A 362 6.75 0.21 8.29
CA PHE A 362 7.44 1.28 9.00
C PHE A 362 7.79 2.45 8.09
N LEU A 363 8.22 2.23 6.86
CA LEU A 363 8.52 3.31 5.92
C LEU A 363 7.24 4.01 5.45
N ALA A 364 6.18 3.24 5.16
CA ALA A 364 4.89 3.80 4.76
C ALA A 364 4.27 4.68 5.86
N GLN A 365 4.43 4.27 7.12
CA GLN A 365 3.92 4.99 8.30
C GLN A 365 4.91 6.02 8.85
N GLY A 366 6.22 5.84 8.74
CA GLY A 366 7.26 6.75 9.24
C GLY A 366 7.20 8.11 8.55
N LEU A 367 6.65 8.15 7.34
CA LEU A 367 6.25 9.34 6.61
C LEU A 367 5.11 10.14 7.31
N LEU A 368 4.41 9.60 8.31
CA LEU A 368 3.27 10.26 8.99
C LEU A 368 3.65 11.44 9.90
N LYS A 369 4.94 11.65 10.22
CA LYS A 369 5.36 12.60 11.28
C LYS A 369 6.11 13.84 10.82
N PHE A 370 6.18 14.13 9.52
CA PHE A 370 6.92 15.29 9.01
C PHE A 370 6.04 16.25 8.21
N PRO A 371 6.01 17.55 8.56
CA PRO A 371 5.22 18.55 7.82
C PRO A 371 5.71 18.78 6.38
N SER A 372 6.87 18.22 6.00
CA SER A 372 7.45 18.28 4.66
C SER A 372 7.34 16.98 3.85
N CYS A 373 6.79 15.90 4.44
CA CYS A 373 6.63 14.60 3.79
C CYS A 373 5.30 13.96 4.21
N PHE A 374 4.37 13.77 3.27
CA PHE A 374 3.06 13.18 3.56
C PHE A 374 3.15 11.64 3.56
N GLY A 375 2.69 10.98 4.63
CA GLY A 375 2.69 9.51 4.74
C GLY A 375 1.29 8.90 4.87
N SER A 376 0.93 7.96 4.01
CA SER A 376 -0.25 7.12 4.17
C SER A 376 0.02 5.81 3.45
N LEU A 377 -0.57 4.69 3.88
CA LEU A 377 -0.51 3.44 3.12
C LEU A 377 -1.08 3.62 1.69
N GLY A 378 -1.97 4.60 1.50
CA GLY A 378 -2.47 5.02 0.19
C GLY A 378 -1.44 5.71 -0.70
N LEU A 379 -0.24 5.99 -0.21
CA LEU A 379 0.87 6.63 -0.92
C LEU A 379 2.04 5.66 -1.17
N MET A 380 1.81 4.34 -1.08
CA MET A 380 2.84 3.34 -1.33
C MET A 380 2.51 2.51 -2.56
N THR A 381 3.53 2.24 -3.38
CA THR A 381 3.41 1.37 -4.55
C THR A 381 4.09 0.04 -4.30
N SER A 382 3.42 -1.05 -4.68
CA SER A 382 4.02 -2.37 -4.75
C SER A 382 4.22 -2.77 -6.19
N VAL A 383 5.40 -3.28 -6.50
CA VAL A 383 5.69 -3.92 -7.77
C VAL A 383 6.38 -5.23 -7.46
N LEU A 384 5.88 -6.32 -8.01
CA LEU A 384 6.49 -7.64 -8.01
C LEU A 384 7.19 -7.83 -9.35
N LEU A 385 8.51 -8.00 -9.33
CA LEU A 385 9.32 -8.22 -10.54
C LEU A 385 9.85 -9.66 -10.53
N SER A 386 9.51 -10.41 -11.58
CA SER A 386 10.02 -11.76 -11.78
C SER A 386 11.50 -11.75 -12.12
N SER A 387 12.17 -12.88 -11.89
CA SER A 387 13.61 -13.06 -12.16
C SER A 387 13.97 -12.90 -13.64
N ASP A 388 13.01 -13.06 -14.55
CA ASP A 388 13.18 -12.81 -15.98
C ASP A 388 13.44 -11.32 -16.33
N GLY A 389 13.27 -10.40 -15.37
CA GLY A 389 13.41 -8.96 -15.55
C GLY A 389 12.35 -8.33 -16.48
N LYS A 390 11.34 -9.11 -16.88
CA LYS A 390 10.34 -8.75 -17.89
C LYS A 390 8.91 -8.87 -17.35
N THR A 391 8.61 -9.86 -16.53
CA THR A 391 7.28 -10.09 -15.97
C THR A 391 7.09 -9.28 -14.69
N LEU A 392 6.02 -8.49 -14.66
CA LEU A 392 5.72 -7.56 -13.59
C LEU A 392 4.26 -7.63 -13.17
N GLU A 393 4.02 -7.61 -11.87
CA GLU A 393 2.70 -7.41 -11.27
C GLU A 393 2.74 -6.15 -10.38
N ALA A 394 1.76 -5.26 -10.54
CA ALA A 394 1.66 -4.03 -9.76
C ALA A 394 0.39 -4.04 -8.89
N GLU A 395 0.56 -3.85 -7.58
CA GLU A 395 -0.52 -3.79 -6.61
C GLU A 395 -0.41 -2.56 -5.68
N ALA A 396 -1.54 -2.22 -5.06
CA ALA A 396 -1.53 -1.31 -3.92
C ALA A 396 -0.98 -2.02 -2.68
N ALA A 397 -0.19 -1.32 -1.87
CA ALA A 397 0.41 -1.90 -0.65
C ALA A 397 -0.59 -2.24 0.45
N HIS A 398 -1.74 -1.57 0.43
CA HIS A 398 -2.73 -1.67 1.50
C HIS A 398 -3.74 -2.79 1.23
N GLY A 399 -4.42 -3.22 2.29
CA GLY A 399 -5.56 -4.13 2.20
C GLY A 399 -6.82 -3.49 1.60
N THR A 400 -7.94 -4.19 1.71
CA THR A 400 -9.22 -3.88 1.04
C THR A 400 -10.04 -2.75 1.67
N VAL A 401 -9.52 -2.14 2.74
CA VAL A 401 -10.13 -1.04 3.51
C VAL A 401 -11.54 -1.37 4.02
N THR A 402 -11.69 -2.55 4.63
CA THR A 402 -12.97 -3.10 5.15
C THR A 402 -13.81 -2.11 5.93
N ARG A 403 -13.19 -1.33 6.83
CA ARG A 403 -13.92 -0.36 7.66
C ARG A 403 -14.69 0.66 6.82
N HIS A 404 -14.08 1.19 5.77
CA HIS A 404 -14.73 2.14 4.88
C HIS A 404 -15.79 1.44 4.03
N PHE A 405 -15.53 0.21 3.59
CA PHE A 405 -16.53 -0.57 2.86
C PHE A 405 -17.82 -0.79 3.68
N ARG A 406 -17.73 -1.02 5.00
CA ARG A 406 -18.95 -1.12 5.85
C ARG A 406 -19.75 0.16 5.91
N LEU A 407 -19.11 1.32 5.80
CA LEU A 407 -19.80 2.61 5.73
C LEU A 407 -20.44 2.79 4.35
N HIS A 408 -19.71 2.45 3.29
CA HIS A 408 -20.21 2.46 1.91
C HIS A 408 -21.43 1.55 1.73
N GLN A 409 -21.43 0.34 2.31
CA GLN A 409 -22.59 -0.58 2.30
C GLN A 409 -23.84 0.02 2.96
N LYS A 410 -23.67 0.99 3.87
CA LYS A 410 -24.76 1.73 4.51
C LYS A 410 -25.16 3.00 3.76
N GLY A 411 -24.58 3.25 2.58
CA GLY A 411 -24.78 4.48 1.80
C GLY A 411 -24.13 5.72 2.43
N GLN A 412 -23.18 5.54 3.35
CA GLN A 412 -22.47 6.65 3.98
C GLN A 412 -21.27 7.08 3.13
N GLU A 413 -20.94 8.37 3.19
CA GLU A 413 -19.77 8.93 2.54
C GLU A 413 -18.47 8.34 3.11
N THR A 414 -17.55 7.97 2.23
CA THR A 414 -16.20 7.52 2.58
C THR A 414 -15.17 8.44 1.98
N SER A 415 -14.03 8.59 2.66
CA SER A 415 -12.85 9.29 2.12
C SER A 415 -11.66 8.31 2.16
N THR A 416 -11.65 7.40 1.19
CA THR A 416 -10.61 6.39 1.03
C THR A 416 -9.62 6.88 -0.01
N ASN A 417 -8.34 6.90 0.33
CA ASN A 417 -7.28 7.30 -0.59
C ASN A 417 -7.13 6.29 -1.73
N SER A 418 -7.22 6.76 -2.97
CA SER A 418 -7.13 5.94 -4.18
C SER A 418 -5.77 6.00 -4.88
N ILE A 419 -4.80 6.77 -4.37
CA ILE A 419 -3.52 7.05 -5.06
C ILE A 419 -2.75 5.75 -5.32
N ALA A 420 -2.55 4.89 -4.32
CA ALA A 420 -1.84 3.62 -4.49
C ALA A 420 -2.52 2.70 -5.52
N SER A 421 -3.86 2.68 -5.55
CA SER A 421 -4.62 1.91 -6.56
C SER A 421 -4.48 2.52 -7.97
N ILE A 422 -4.43 3.84 -8.10
CA ILE A 422 -4.13 4.52 -9.38
C ILE A 422 -2.70 4.19 -9.82
N PHE A 423 -1.76 4.20 -8.88
CA PHE A 423 -0.37 3.93 -9.20
C PHE A 423 -0.11 2.46 -9.56
N ALA A 424 -0.88 1.51 -9.03
CA ALA A 424 -0.83 0.13 -9.51
C ALA A 424 -1.12 0.06 -11.02
N TRP A 425 -2.15 0.80 -11.50
CA TRP A 425 -2.44 0.93 -12.93
C TRP A 425 -1.30 1.60 -13.70
N THR A 426 -0.83 2.76 -13.24
CA THR A 426 0.22 3.50 -13.98
C THR A 426 1.51 2.70 -14.05
N ARG A 427 1.91 1.98 -12.99
CA ARG A 427 3.13 1.17 -12.98
C ARG A 427 3.06 -0.03 -13.91
N GLY A 428 1.93 -0.73 -13.94
CA GLY A 428 1.69 -1.79 -14.93
C GLY A 428 1.73 -1.25 -16.36
N LEU A 429 1.03 -0.13 -16.63
CA LEU A 429 1.00 0.50 -17.95
C LEU A 429 2.35 1.09 -18.36
N GLU A 430 3.13 1.64 -17.43
CA GLU A 430 4.47 2.18 -17.65
C GLU A 430 5.41 1.04 -18.09
N HIS A 431 5.31 -0.11 -17.44
CA HIS A 431 6.08 -1.29 -17.81
C HIS A 431 5.64 -1.85 -19.16
N ARG A 432 4.33 -1.92 -19.43
CA ARG A 432 3.79 -2.28 -20.76
C ARG A 432 4.32 -1.35 -21.84
N ALA A 433 4.37 -0.04 -21.56
CA ALA A 433 4.90 0.96 -22.47
C ALA A 433 6.38 0.74 -22.78
N LYS A 434 7.20 0.39 -21.77
CA LYS A 434 8.62 0.07 -21.96
C LYS A 434 8.81 -1.19 -22.81
N LEU A 435 8.04 -2.24 -22.55
CA LEU A 435 8.11 -3.48 -23.33
C LEU A 435 7.65 -3.30 -24.78
N ASP A 436 6.64 -2.45 -25.00
CA ASP A 436 6.08 -2.14 -26.33
C ASP A 436 6.78 -0.99 -27.05
N LYS A 437 7.73 -0.30 -26.38
CA LYS A 437 8.33 0.96 -26.85
C LYS A 437 7.28 2.00 -27.25
N ASN A 438 6.26 2.17 -26.41
CA ASN A 438 5.12 3.07 -26.64
C ASN A 438 5.26 4.35 -25.80
N ASP A 439 5.91 5.36 -26.38
CA ASP A 439 6.18 6.64 -25.70
C ASP A 439 4.91 7.41 -25.32
N SER A 440 3.83 7.29 -26.10
CA SER A 440 2.54 7.94 -25.79
C SER A 440 1.90 7.34 -24.54
N LEU A 441 1.97 6.02 -24.38
CA LEU A 441 1.50 5.35 -23.16
C LEU A 441 2.38 5.72 -21.96
N LEU A 442 3.70 5.80 -22.15
CA LEU A 442 4.64 6.21 -21.12
C LEU A 442 4.34 7.63 -20.61
N ASP A 443 4.21 8.60 -21.52
CA ASP A 443 3.86 9.98 -21.20
C ASP A 443 2.50 10.08 -20.48
N PHE A 444 1.50 9.31 -20.92
CA PHE A 444 0.20 9.24 -20.23
C PHE A 444 0.34 8.77 -18.77
N THR A 445 1.15 7.73 -18.51
CA THR A 445 1.35 7.24 -17.14
C THR A 445 2.00 8.29 -16.25
N HIS A 446 3.02 9.01 -16.74
CA HIS A 446 3.67 10.10 -16.00
C HIS A 446 2.72 11.27 -15.75
N LYS A 447 1.89 11.63 -16.73
CA LYS A 447 0.86 12.67 -16.57
C LYS A 447 -0.19 12.30 -15.54
N LEU A 448 -0.62 11.04 -15.49
CA LEU A 448 -1.57 10.55 -14.48
C LEU A 448 -0.97 10.57 -13.08
N GLU A 449 0.27 10.11 -12.91
CA GLU A 449 0.94 10.20 -11.61
C GLU A 449 1.15 11.65 -11.16
N SER A 450 1.60 12.51 -12.06
CA SER A 450 1.73 13.96 -11.82
C SER A 450 0.39 14.61 -11.47
N ALA A 451 -0.72 14.23 -12.12
CA ALA A 451 -2.05 14.73 -11.80
C ALA A 451 -2.49 14.36 -10.38
N CYS A 452 -2.19 13.13 -9.91
CA CYS A 452 -2.44 12.73 -8.53
C CYS A 452 -1.66 13.61 -7.54
N VAL A 453 -0.36 13.80 -7.79
CA VAL A 453 0.54 14.63 -6.95
C VAL A 453 0.03 16.06 -6.88
N GLU A 454 -0.18 16.71 -8.02
CA GLU A 454 -0.60 18.10 -8.10
C GLU A 454 -2.00 18.33 -7.52
N THR A 455 -2.88 17.32 -7.57
CA THR A 455 -4.20 17.39 -6.90
C THR A 455 -4.02 17.53 -5.40
N VAL A 456 -3.16 16.70 -4.78
CA VAL A 456 -2.85 16.78 -3.34
C VAL A 456 -2.15 18.09 -3.01
N GLU A 457 -1.16 18.51 -3.80
CA GLU A 457 -0.43 19.77 -3.60
C GLU A 457 -1.32 21.01 -3.73
N SER A 458 -2.38 20.95 -4.53
CA SER A 458 -3.40 22.00 -4.63
C SER A 458 -4.33 22.09 -3.41
N GLY A 459 -4.15 21.23 -2.40
CA GLY A 459 -4.96 21.16 -1.19
C GLY A 459 -6.18 20.24 -1.29
N LYS A 460 -6.39 19.58 -2.45
CA LYS A 460 -7.48 18.61 -2.65
C LYS A 460 -6.99 17.21 -2.29
N MET A 461 -7.37 16.72 -1.12
CA MET A 461 -6.87 15.43 -0.61
C MET A 461 -7.93 14.64 0.14
N THR A 462 -7.68 13.36 0.37
CA THR A 462 -8.55 12.51 1.20
C THR A 462 -8.27 12.71 2.69
N LYS A 463 -9.19 12.22 3.54
CA LYS A 463 -9.23 12.49 4.98
C LYS A 463 -7.98 12.00 5.71
N ASP A 464 -7.41 10.87 5.28
CA ASP A 464 -6.16 10.34 5.80
C ASP A 464 -5.02 11.37 5.68
N LEU A 465 -4.88 12.03 4.52
CA LEU A 465 -3.86 13.05 4.29
C LEU A 465 -4.18 14.35 5.05
N ALA A 466 -5.43 14.77 5.05
CA ALA A 466 -5.87 15.96 5.79
C ALA A 466 -5.59 15.84 7.30
N LEU A 467 -5.75 14.64 7.86
CA LEU A 467 -5.46 14.36 9.28
C LEU A 467 -3.97 14.54 9.62
N LEU A 468 -3.06 14.40 8.65
CA LEU A 468 -1.63 14.62 8.86
C LEU A 468 -1.29 16.09 8.94
N ILE A 469 -1.97 16.90 8.12
CA ILE A 469 -1.71 18.34 8.02
C ILE A 469 -2.37 19.08 9.19
N HIS A 470 -3.62 18.75 9.49
CA HIS A 470 -4.45 19.51 10.44
C HIS A 470 -4.68 18.79 11.76
N GLY A 471 -4.16 17.56 11.92
CA GLY A 471 -4.35 16.76 13.13
C GLY A 471 -5.82 16.42 13.39
N PRO A 472 -6.24 16.22 14.65
CA PRO A 472 -7.61 15.84 14.99
C PRO A 472 -8.66 16.94 14.73
N LYS A 473 -8.25 18.15 14.30
CA LYS A 473 -9.14 19.28 14.02
C LYS A 473 -9.72 19.28 12.60
N VAL A 474 -9.48 18.22 11.82
CA VAL A 474 -10.01 18.07 10.45
C VAL A 474 -11.54 18.13 10.43
N THR A 475 -12.07 19.15 9.77
CA THR A 475 -13.47 19.28 9.35
C THR A 475 -13.64 18.81 7.90
N ARG A 476 -14.90 18.67 7.44
CA ARG A 476 -15.23 18.19 6.07
C ARG A 476 -14.64 19.06 4.95
N GLU A 477 -14.32 20.31 5.24
CA GLU A 477 -13.78 21.28 4.29
C GLU A 477 -12.32 20.99 3.90
N PHE A 478 -11.59 20.27 4.76
CA PHE A 478 -10.17 19.95 4.53
C PHE A 478 -9.93 18.68 3.71
N TYR A 479 -10.99 17.93 3.38
CA TYR A 479 -10.84 16.71 2.61
C TYR A 479 -12.00 16.45 1.65
N LEU A 480 -11.72 15.65 0.63
CA LEU A 480 -12.67 15.18 -0.37
C LEU A 480 -13.17 13.78 -0.05
N SER A 481 -14.39 13.47 -0.49
CA SER A 481 -14.87 12.10 -0.54
C SER A 481 -14.04 11.26 -1.52
N THR A 482 -14.22 9.95 -1.48
CA THR A 482 -13.50 9.01 -2.36
C THR A 482 -13.76 9.33 -3.84
N GLU A 483 -15.02 9.62 -4.18
CA GLU A 483 -15.40 9.94 -5.55
C GLU A 483 -14.94 11.34 -5.95
N GLU A 484 -15.12 12.34 -5.08
CA GLU A 484 -14.70 13.73 -5.33
C GLU A 484 -13.19 13.82 -5.59
N PHE A 485 -12.38 13.03 -4.87
CA PHE A 485 -10.94 12.99 -5.09
C PHE A 485 -10.57 12.43 -6.47
N ILE A 486 -11.19 11.31 -6.88
CA ILE A 486 -10.95 10.72 -8.22
C ILE A 486 -11.41 11.68 -9.31
N ASP A 487 -12.52 12.39 -9.11
CA ASP A 487 -13.00 13.42 -10.05
C ASP A 487 -12.05 14.62 -10.16
N ALA A 488 -11.47 15.04 -9.04
CA ALA A 488 -10.45 16.09 -9.01
C ALA A 488 -9.19 15.66 -9.80
N VAL A 489 -8.73 14.42 -9.62
CA VAL A 489 -7.62 13.86 -10.40
C VAL A 489 -7.98 13.77 -11.88
N ALA A 490 -9.18 13.31 -12.22
CA ALA A 490 -9.66 13.25 -13.60
C ALA A 490 -9.74 14.64 -14.26
N GLN A 491 -10.10 15.67 -13.50
CA GLN A 491 -10.08 17.06 -13.97
C GLN A 491 -8.65 17.54 -14.25
N GLN A 492 -7.70 17.27 -13.35
CA GLN A 492 -6.30 17.65 -13.55
C GLN A 492 -5.67 16.92 -14.74
N LEU A 493 -5.94 15.62 -14.87
CA LEU A 493 -5.46 14.81 -15.99
C LEU A 493 -5.96 15.36 -17.34
N ARG A 494 -7.25 15.73 -17.43
CA ARG A 494 -7.81 16.35 -18.64
C ARG A 494 -7.06 17.62 -19.02
N GLY A 495 -6.77 18.48 -18.04
CA GLY A 495 -5.97 19.69 -18.26
C GLY A 495 -4.60 19.37 -18.86
N LYS A 496 -3.90 18.36 -18.32
CA LYS A 496 -2.56 17.94 -18.78
C LYS A 496 -2.55 17.29 -20.17
N ILE A 497 -3.62 16.60 -20.55
CA ILE A 497 -3.74 15.95 -21.86
C ILE A 497 -4.18 16.96 -22.94
N GLN A 498 -4.91 18.01 -22.57
CA GLN A 498 -5.41 19.02 -23.51
C GLN A 498 -4.46 20.20 -23.76
N LEU A 499 -3.55 20.51 -22.83
CA LEU A 499 -2.55 21.56 -23.04
C LEU A 499 -1.61 21.16 -24.20
N PRO A 500 -1.55 21.93 -25.30
CA PRO A 500 -0.53 21.73 -26.31
C PRO A 500 0.83 21.95 -25.66
N THR A 501 1.79 21.07 -25.94
CA THR A 501 3.20 21.30 -25.69
C THR A 501 3.58 22.57 -26.46
N THR A 502 3.53 23.73 -25.81
CA THR A 502 4.09 24.96 -26.36
C THR A 502 5.60 24.75 -26.45
N VAL A 503 6.06 24.66 -27.69
CA VAL A 503 7.44 24.53 -28.15
C VAL A 503 8.31 25.65 -27.61
#